data_AF-A0A7V2WLQ2-F1
#
_entry.id   AF-A0A7V2WLQ2-F1
#
_cell.length_a   1.000
_cell.length_b   1.000
_cell.length_c   1.000
_cell.angle_alpha   90.00
_cell.angle_beta   90.00
_cell.angle_gamma   90.00
#
_symmetry.space_group_name_H-M   'P 1'
#
loop_
_entity.id
_entity.type
_entity.pdbx_description
1 polymer ?
#
loop_
_entity_poly.entity_id
_entity_poly.type
_entity_poly.pdbx_seq_one_letter_code
_entity_poly.pdbx_strand_id
1 'polypeptide(L)'
;MIRSVSKFITDLQRERGLSSGYLESSGKRFVNELRTVRDAVDRDVRISDFFVVIRSLRKQIDARRISSVASFIAYSTVIKQLQTRFLAITRQIDDVDLLKFLHPFTNLSLVKEALGQIRGSLNGVFSDERKSNKKLLYLALHAKGVMDISLEKYYVTASSTFAQRVRRILASPEYRYVDGVIERIVLLTFPVPKEDPGYWFETVTKVIDRISTVEKGYLDTLNAYAQHKIVRTKVQIFLQLLALLALIILMVWLGKTLR
;
A
#
# COMPACT_ATOMS: atom_id res chain seq x y z
N MET A 1 -5.64 12.33 5.91
CA MET A 1 -4.94 11.29 6.68
C MET A 1 -4.73 10.01 5.87
N ILE A 2 -5.79 9.30 5.46
CA ILE A 2 -5.69 7.99 4.76
C ILE A 2 -4.82 8.03 3.50
N ARG A 3 -5.05 9.03 2.62
CA ARG A 3 -4.21 9.25 1.42
C ARG A 3 -2.74 9.50 1.77
N SER A 4 -2.47 10.27 2.82
CA SER A 4 -1.11 10.58 3.27
C SER A 4 -0.38 9.33 3.77
N VAL A 5 -1.05 8.49 4.57
CA VAL A 5 -0.49 7.21 5.04
C VAL A 5 -0.21 6.26 3.88
N SER A 6 -1.14 6.13 2.93
CA SER A 6 -0.95 5.30 1.73
C SER A 6 0.22 5.78 0.86
N LYS A 7 0.35 7.11 0.69
CA LYS A 7 1.48 7.72 -0.01
C LYS A 7 2.80 7.41 0.71
N PHE A 8 2.85 7.59 2.02
CA PHE A 8 4.03 7.31 2.83
C PHE A 8 4.48 5.84 2.72
N ILE A 9 3.53 4.89 2.80
CA ILE A 9 3.81 3.47 2.55
C ILE A 9 4.39 3.24 1.16
N THR A 10 3.82 3.88 0.13
CA THR A 10 4.29 3.75 -1.25
C THR A 10 5.71 4.29 -1.41
N ASP A 11 6.02 5.43 -0.79
CA ASP A 11 7.37 6.00 -0.86
C ASP A 11 8.39 5.13 -0.12
N LEU A 12 8.03 4.52 1.02
CA LEU A 12 8.88 3.53 1.69
C LEU A 12 9.09 2.26 0.86
N GLN A 13 8.07 1.79 0.13
CA GLN A 13 8.20 0.66 -0.79
C GLN A 13 9.18 0.96 -1.93
N ARG A 14 9.18 2.21 -2.42
CA ARG A 14 10.14 2.69 -3.43
C ARG A 14 11.54 2.83 -2.85
N GLU A 15 11.67 3.45 -1.67
CA GLU A 15 12.95 3.59 -0.98
C GLU A 15 13.60 2.24 -0.68
N ARG A 16 12.80 1.24 -0.25
CA ARG A 16 13.25 -0.15 -0.09
C ARG A 16 13.90 -0.69 -1.36
N GLY A 17 13.20 -0.59 -2.50
CA GLY A 17 13.69 -1.11 -3.78
C GLY A 17 14.96 -0.41 -4.25
N LEU A 18 15.00 0.92 -4.17
CA LEU A 18 16.16 1.72 -4.54
C LEU A 18 17.36 1.45 -3.62
N SER A 19 17.12 1.22 -2.33
CA SER A 19 18.16 0.89 -1.35
C SER A 19 18.80 -0.46 -1.63
N SER A 20 18.00 -1.47 -2.00
CA SER A 20 18.52 -2.77 -2.43
C SER A 20 19.42 -2.64 -3.65
N GLY A 21 18.96 -1.93 -4.70
CA GLY A 21 19.76 -1.71 -5.91
C GLY A 21 21.04 -0.89 -5.66
N TYR A 22 21.00 0.09 -4.76
CA TYR A 22 22.19 0.83 -4.34
C TYR A 22 23.20 -0.08 -3.64
N LEU A 23 22.77 -0.94 -2.72
CA LEU A 23 23.65 -1.88 -2.01
C LEU A 23 24.26 -2.92 -2.97
N GLU A 24 23.45 -3.50 -3.86
CA GLU A 24 23.90 -4.48 -4.86
C GLU A 24 24.89 -3.88 -5.86
N SER A 25 24.71 -2.62 -6.23
CA SER A 25 25.65 -1.90 -7.10
C SER A 25 26.87 -1.36 -6.36
N SER A 26 27.10 -1.77 -5.11
CA SER A 26 28.19 -1.25 -4.26
C SER A 26 28.18 0.27 -4.12
N GLY A 27 27.00 0.89 -4.19
CA GLY A 27 26.78 2.33 -4.06
C GLY A 27 26.87 3.12 -5.38
N LYS A 28 26.93 2.46 -6.53
CA LYS A 28 27.14 3.12 -7.83
C LYS A 28 25.85 3.54 -8.54
N ARG A 29 24.72 2.86 -8.30
CA ARG A 29 23.43 3.12 -8.97
C ARG A 29 22.41 3.69 -7.99
N PHE A 30 21.38 4.33 -8.53
CA PHE A 30 20.21 4.84 -7.80
C PHE A 30 20.48 5.95 -6.78
N VAL A 31 21.65 6.61 -6.83
CA VAL A 31 22.05 7.63 -5.85
C VAL A 31 21.09 8.83 -5.85
N ASN A 32 20.75 9.34 -7.04
CA ASN A 32 19.89 10.52 -7.19
C ASN A 32 18.42 10.21 -6.89
N GLU A 33 17.97 9.03 -7.30
CA GLU A 33 16.64 8.51 -7.05
C GLU A 33 16.42 8.25 -5.56
N LEU A 34 17.44 7.70 -4.87
CA LEU A 34 17.43 7.53 -3.42
C LEU A 34 17.31 8.86 -2.69
N ARG A 35 18.08 9.88 -3.08
CA ARG A 35 17.95 11.21 -2.50
C ARG A 35 16.53 11.74 -2.67
N THR A 36 16.01 11.68 -3.89
CA THR A 36 14.67 12.18 -4.24
C THR A 36 13.56 11.48 -3.45
N VAL A 37 13.60 10.14 -3.33
CA VAL A 37 12.58 9.39 -2.58
C VAL A 37 12.71 9.62 -1.08
N ARG A 38 13.94 9.76 -0.55
CA ARG A 38 14.18 10.07 0.87
C ARG A 38 13.60 11.43 1.24
N ASP A 39 13.79 12.44 0.39
CA ASP A 39 13.16 13.75 0.58
C ASP A 39 11.63 13.67 0.55
N ALA A 40 11.06 12.80 -0.29
CA ALA A 40 9.62 12.56 -0.31
C ALA A 40 9.11 11.90 0.97
N VAL A 41 9.81 10.88 1.47
CA VAL A 41 9.51 10.22 2.75
C VAL A 41 9.64 11.22 3.91
N ASP A 42 10.66 12.09 3.88
CA ASP A 42 10.93 13.07 4.93
C ASP A 42 9.90 14.21 4.97
N ARG A 43 9.33 14.61 3.83
CA ARG A 43 8.21 15.58 3.79
C ARG A 43 6.94 15.06 4.46
N ASP A 44 6.74 13.74 4.48
CA ASP A 44 5.57 13.10 5.06
C ASP A 44 5.75 12.73 6.55
N VAL A 45 6.86 13.17 7.21
CA VAL A 45 7.31 12.77 8.57
C VAL A 45 6.41 13.18 9.74
N ARG A 46 5.24 13.81 9.51
CA ARG A 46 4.28 14.03 10.60
C ARG A 46 3.58 12.75 11.11
N ILE A 47 3.90 11.57 10.54
CA ILE A 47 3.09 10.36 10.70
C ILE A 47 3.71 9.28 11.61
N SER A 48 4.98 9.34 12.06
CA SER A 48 5.51 8.09 12.64
C SER A 48 6.72 8.13 13.58
N ASP A 49 6.60 7.37 14.67
CA ASP A 49 7.68 6.90 15.55
C ASP A 49 8.79 6.15 14.79
N PHE A 50 8.54 5.72 13.54
CA PHE A 50 9.52 5.02 12.72
C PHE A 50 10.59 5.91 12.13
N PHE A 51 10.51 7.24 12.29
CA PHE A 51 11.52 8.16 11.78
C PHE A 51 12.93 7.82 12.28
N VAL A 52 13.05 7.50 13.58
CA VAL A 52 14.33 7.10 14.20
C VAL A 52 14.85 5.80 13.57
N VAL A 53 13.96 4.83 13.37
CA VAL A 53 14.30 3.54 12.76
C VAL A 53 14.76 3.71 11.32
N ILE A 54 14.01 4.47 10.50
CA ILE A 54 14.32 4.73 9.08
C ILE A 54 15.65 5.48 8.97
N ARG A 55 15.87 6.52 9.79
CA ARG A 55 17.13 7.27 9.80
C ARG A 55 18.33 6.39 10.16
N SER A 56 18.18 5.52 11.17
CA SER A 56 19.23 4.55 11.54
C SER A 56 19.52 3.58 10.40
N LEU A 57 18.47 3.06 9.76
CA LEU A 57 18.59 2.16 8.61
C LEU A 57 19.32 2.84 7.44
N ARG A 58 18.95 4.08 7.10
CA ARG A 58 19.63 4.87 6.06
C ARG A 58 21.13 5.04 6.33
N LYS A 59 21.52 5.36 7.58
CA LYS A 59 22.95 5.44 7.94
C LYS A 59 23.70 4.14 7.69
N GLN A 60 23.09 3.00 7.99
CA GLN A 60 23.69 1.69 7.72
C GLN A 60 23.79 1.40 6.21
N ILE A 61 22.76 1.78 5.44
CA ILE A 61 22.75 1.65 3.97
C ILE A 61 23.83 2.52 3.33
N ASP A 62 23.93 3.79 3.72
CA ASP A 62 24.87 4.75 3.15
C ASP A 62 26.31 4.35 3.47
N ALA A 63 26.57 3.88 4.69
CA ALA A 63 27.85 3.30 5.09
C ALA A 63 28.09 1.89 4.52
N ARG A 64 27.11 1.30 3.80
CA ARG A 64 27.12 -0.08 3.27
C ARG A 64 27.46 -1.13 4.32
N ARG A 65 27.03 -0.90 5.58
CA ARG A 65 27.24 -1.80 6.74
C ARG A 65 26.13 -2.85 6.92
N ILE A 66 25.14 -2.84 6.03
CA ILE A 66 24.01 -3.77 6.01
C ILE A 66 23.89 -4.38 4.61
N SER A 67 23.49 -5.66 4.53
CA SER A 67 23.28 -6.32 3.24
C SER A 67 21.98 -5.86 2.57
N SER A 68 21.89 -5.98 1.24
CA SER A 68 20.65 -5.71 0.48
C SER A 68 19.45 -6.47 1.06
N VAL A 69 19.64 -7.75 1.38
CA VAL A 69 18.61 -8.61 1.99
C VAL A 69 18.19 -8.11 3.38
N ALA A 70 19.14 -7.77 4.26
CA ALA A 70 18.80 -7.31 5.60
C ALA A 70 18.09 -5.94 5.57
N SER A 71 18.53 -5.02 4.71
CA SER A 71 17.86 -3.73 4.46
C SER A 71 16.43 -3.93 3.95
N PHE A 72 16.25 -4.83 2.98
CA PHE A 72 14.95 -5.17 2.41
C PHE A 72 13.96 -5.68 3.47
N ILE A 73 14.42 -6.59 4.34
CA ILE A 73 13.62 -7.12 5.45
C ILE A 73 13.25 -6.00 6.42
N ALA A 74 14.20 -5.15 6.81
CA ALA A 74 13.96 -4.05 7.75
C ALA A 74 12.88 -3.07 7.25
N TYR A 75 12.94 -2.65 5.98
CA TYR A 75 11.89 -1.82 5.40
C TYR A 75 10.54 -2.54 5.34
N SER A 76 10.53 -3.81 4.95
CA SER A 76 9.30 -4.62 4.87
C SER A 76 8.62 -4.74 6.23
N THR A 77 9.40 -4.86 7.32
CA THR A 77 8.88 -4.84 8.68
C THR A 77 8.20 -3.52 9.03
N VAL A 78 8.84 -2.38 8.72
CA VAL A 78 8.25 -1.04 8.95
C VAL A 78 6.96 -0.85 8.15
N ILE A 79 6.98 -1.22 6.86
CA ILE A 79 5.80 -1.14 5.98
C ILE A 79 4.64 -1.98 6.53
N LYS A 80 4.90 -3.23 6.94
CA LYS A 80 3.89 -4.10 7.53
C LYS A 80 3.28 -3.50 8.80
N GLN A 81 4.10 -2.94 9.69
CA GLN A 81 3.59 -2.29 10.91
C GLN A 81 2.73 -1.06 10.60
N LEU A 82 3.12 -0.25 9.61
CA LEU A 82 2.31 0.88 9.13
C LEU A 82 0.97 0.41 8.57
N GLN A 83 0.96 -0.65 7.75
CA GLN A 83 -0.28 -1.24 7.23
C GLN A 83 -1.18 -1.79 8.34
N THR A 84 -0.63 -2.43 9.36
CA THR A 84 -1.40 -2.91 10.52
C THR A 84 -1.99 -1.74 11.33
N ARG A 85 -1.21 -0.68 11.60
CA ARG A 85 -1.72 0.54 12.25
C ARG A 85 -2.82 1.21 11.43
N PHE A 86 -2.64 1.25 10.11
CA PHE A 86 -3.64 1.78 9.19
C PHE A 86 -4.96 0.96 9.23
N LEU A 87 -4.87 -0.37 9.28
CA LEU A 87 -6.04 -1.23 9.46
C LEU A 87 -6.71 -1.03 10.84
N ALA A 88 -5.95 -0.74 11.89
CA ALA A 88 -6.54 -0.43 13.20
C ALA A 88 -7.37 0.86 13.17
N ILE A 89 -6.96 1.88 12.40
CA ILE A 89 -7.73 3.12 12.21
C ILE A 89 -9.09 2.82 11.57
N THR A 90 -9.19 1.86 10.65
CA THR A 90 -10.48 1.54 10.03
C THR A 90 -11.50 0.99 11.02
N ARG A 91 -11.07 0.49 12.18
CA ARG A 91 -11.97 0.03 13.25
C ARG A 91 -12.67 1.16 14.01
N GLN A 92 -12.19 2.40 13.87
CA GLN A 92 -12.73 3.58 14.54
C GLN A 92 -13.71 4.35 13.65
N ILE A 93 -14.06 3.82 12.47
CA ILE A 93 -14.91 4.47 11.50
C ILE A 93 -16.30 3.85 11.59
N ASP A 94 -17.27 4.62 12.08
CA ASP A 94 -18.67 4.18 12.19
C ASP A 94 -19.44 4.24 10.86
N ASP A 95 -18.89 4.99 9.90
CA ASP A 95 -19.51 5.19 8.59
C ASP A 95 -19.40 3.94 7.71
N VAL A 96 -20.46 3.14 7.70
CA VAL A 96 -20.56 1.88 6.95
C VAL A 96 -20.27 2.08 5.45
N ASP A 97 -20.69 3.20 4.86
CA ASP A 97 -20.44 3.46 3.44
C ASP A 97 -18.95 3.78 3.18
N LEU A 98 -18.30 4.45 4.11
CA LEU A 98 -16.87 4.71 4.04
C LEU A 98 -16.07 3.41 4.21
N LEU A 99 -16.51 2.52 5.09
CA LEU A 99 -15.94 1.18 5.27
C LEU A 99 -16.01 0.31 4.00
N LYS A 100 -17.07 0.44 3.17
CA LYS A 100 -17.18 -0.25 1.87
C LYS A 100 -16.03 0.09 0.91
N PHE A 101 -15.42 1.27 1.03
CA PHE A 101 -14.23 1.63 0.26
C PHE A 101 -12.93 1.20 0.93
N LEU A 102 -12.88 1.27 2.27
CA LEU A 102 -11.66 1.01 3.03
C LEU A 102 -11.30 -0.47 3.13
N HIS A 103 -12.27 -1.36 3.35
CA HIS A 103 -11.98 -2.79 3.43
C HIS A 103 -11.29 -3.34 2.17
N PRO A 104 -11.85 -3.18 0.95
CA PRO A 104 -11.16 -3.65 -0.24
C PRO A 104 -9.86 -2.88 -0.49
N PHE A 105 -9.80 -1.58 -0.20
CA PHE A 105 -8.54 -0.81 -0.31
C PHE A 105 -7.42 -1.40 0.57
N THR A 106 -7.70 -1.70 1.84
CA THR A 106 -6.69 -2.27 2.76
C THR A 106 -6.18 -3.64 2.28
N ASN A 107 -7.09 -4.52 1.83
CA ASN A 107 -6.71 -5.82 1.27
C ASN A 107 -5.87 -5.66 0.00
N LEU A 108 -6.24 -4.74 -0.90
CA LEU A 108 -5.45 -4.47 -2.11
C LEU A 108 -4.06 -3.92 -1.79
N SER A 109 -3.93 -3.13 -0.71
CA SER A 109 -2.65 -2.64 -0.23
C SER A 109 -1.74 -3.77 0.28
N LEU A 110 -2.32 -4.76 0.95
CA LEU A 110 -1.60 -5.97 1.37
C LEU A 110 -1.16 -6.80 0.17
N VAL A 111 -2.00 -6.95 -0.87
CA VAL A 111 -1.63 -7.60 -2.14
C VAL A 111 -0.45 -6.89 -2.79
N LYS A 112 -0.48 -5.55 -2.88
CA LYS A 112 0.61 -4.76 -3.45
C LYS A 112 1.92 -4.98 -2.68
N GLU A 113 1.87 -4.96 -1.36
CA GLU A 113 3.04 -5.18 -0.52
C GLU A 113 3.58 -6.61 -0.65
N ALA A 114 2.70 -7.61 -0.67
CA ALA A 114 3.08 -9.01 -0.88
C ALA A 114 3.77 -9.21 -2.24
N LEU A 115 3.25 -8.63 -3.33
CA LEU A 115 3.92 -8.62 -4.63
C LEU A 115 5.31 -7.97 -4.56
N GLY A 116 5.45 -6.87 -3.81
CA GLY A 116 6.75 -6.24 -3.57
C GLY A 116 7.74 -7.15 -2.84
N GLN A 117 7.26 -7.91 -1.86
CA GLN A 117 8.05 -8.91 -1.11
C GLN A 117 8.47 -10.09 -1.99
N ILE A 118 7.55 -10.64 -2.80
CA ILE A 118 7.83 -11.70 -3.76
C ILE A 118 8.85 -11.22 -4.79
N ARG A 119 8.63 -10.03 -5.39
CA ARG A 119 9.55 -9.42 -6.35
C ARG A 119 10.98 -9.38 -5.81
N GLY A 120 11.18 -8.72 -4.67
CA GLY A 120 12.51 -8.52 -4.10
C GLY A 120 13.16 -9.82 -3.63
N SER A 121 12.40 -10.70 -3.00
CA SER A 121 12.93 -11.97 -2.49
C SER A 121 13.37 -12.89 -3.62
N LEU A 122 12.51 -13.08 -4.64
CA LEU A 122 12.84 -13.93 -5.79
C LEU A 122 13.91 -13.30 -6.68
N ASN A 123 13.96 -11.98 -6.82
CA ASN A 123 15.07 -11.31 -7.52
C ASN A 123 16.42 -11.65 -6.86
N GLY A 124 16.48 -11.64 -5.52
CA GLY A 124 17.68 -12.05 -4.79
C GLY A 124 18.02 -13.54 -4.95
N VAL A 125 17.02 -14.42 -5.09
CA VAL A 125 17.24 -15.86 -5.40
C VAL A 125 17.78 -16.04 -6.81
N PHE A 126 17.22 -15.34 -7.81
CA PHE A 126 17.65 -15.46 -9.20
C PHE A 126 19.04 -14.86 -9.45
N SER A 127 19.42 -13.86 -8.63
CA SER A 127 20.76 -13.24 -8.66
C SER A 127 21.84 -14.07 -7.94
N ASP A 128 21.44 -15.06 -7.12
CA ASP A 128 22.36 -16.02 -6.51
C ASP A 128 22.73 -17.11 -7.53
N GLU A 129 24.02 -17.29 -7.82
CA GLU A 129 24.49 -18.33 -8.75
C GLU A 129 24.02 -19.73 -8.34
N ARG A 130 24.00 -20.01 -7.02
CA ARG A 130 23.56 -21.29 -6.46
C ARG A 130 22.03 -21.40 -6.34
N LYS A 131 21.30 -20.29 -6.47
CA LYS A 131 19.83 -20.19 -6.36
C LYS A 131 19.26 -20.95 -5.16
N SER A 132 19.97 -20.93 -4.03
CA SER A 132 19.71 -21.82 -2.89
C SER A 132 19.43 -21.07 -1.59
N ASN A 133 19.23 -19.75 -1.67
CA ASN A 133 18.92 -18.92 -0.52
C ASN A 133 17.53 -19.23 0.06
N LYS A 134 17.49 -20.26 0.93
CA LYS A 134 16.27 -20.77 1.57
C LYS A 134 15.51 -19.69 2.33
N LYS A 135 16.20 -18.69 2.88
CA LYS A 135 15.57 -17.57 3.61
C LYS A 135 14.76 -16.69 2.66
N LEU A 136 15.29 -16.38 1.49
CA LEU A 136 14.57 -15.59 0.48
C LEU A 136 13.40 -16.38 -0.13
N LEU A 137 13.60 -17.68 -0.39
CA LEU A 137 12.50 -18.56 -0.82
C LEU A 137 11.38 -18.60 0.23
N TYR A 138 11.71 -18.78 1.51
CA TYR A 138 10.74 -18.74 2.60
C TYR A 138 9.97 -17.42 2.64
N LEU A 139 10.64 -16.28 2.48
CA LEU A 139 9.99 -14.97 2.45
C LEU A 139 9.05 -14.81 1.27
N ALA A 140 9.43 -15.29 0.07
CA ALA A 140 8.58 -15.26 -1.11
C ALA A 140 7.31 -16.12 -0.91
N LEU A 141 7.46 -17.33 -0.37
CA LEU A 141 6.33 -18.24 -0.11
C LEU A 141 5.39 -17.69 0.98
N HIS A 142 5.95 -17.11 2.04
CA HIS A 142 5.16 -16.43 3.07
C HIS A 142 4.36 -15.26 2.48
N ALA A 143 5.00 -14.44 1.64
CA ALA A 143 4.34 -13.33 0.96
C ALA A 143 3.26 -13.81 -0.02
N LYS A 144 3.47 -14.93 -0.72
CA LYS A 144 2.44 -15.55 -1.58
C LYS A 144 1.18 -15.92 -0.78
N GLY A 145 1.33 -16.58 0.37
CA GLY A 145 0.19 -16.88 1.23
C GLY A 145 -0.57 -15.62 1.71
N VAL A 146 0.16 -14.55 2.05
CA VAL A 146 -0.46 -13.25 2.38
C VAL A 146 -1.22 -12.68 1.17
N MET A 147 -0.65 -12.77 -0.03
CA MET A 147 -1.27 -12.30 -1.26
C MET A 147 -2.59 -13.01 -1.54
N ASP A 148 -2.61 -14.34 -1.45
CA ASP A 148 -3.78 -15.17 -1.76
C ASP A 148 -4.96 -14.84 -0.84
N ILE A 149 -4.73 -14.87 0.47
CA ILE A 149 -5.76 -14.54 1.48
C ILE A 149 -6.25 -13.09 1.30
N SER A 150 -5.36 -12.17 0.97
CA SER A 150 -5.73 -10.77 0.77
C SER A 150 -6.54 -10.57 -0.51
N LEU A 151 -6.25 -11.29 -1.59
CA LEU A 151 -7.03 -11.28 -2.83
C LEU A 151 -8.44 -11.86 -2.62
N GLU A 152 -8.58 -12.95 -1.87
CA GLU A 152 -9.89 -13.52 -1.51
C GLU A 152 -10.73 -12.49 -0.75
N LYS A 153 -10.19 -11.91 0.32
CA LYS A 153 -10.87 -10.87 1.13
C LYS A 153 -11.19 -9.62 0.31
N TYR A 154 -10.31 -9.25 -0.63
CA TYR A 154 -10.57 -8.17 -1.57
C TYR A 154 -11.83 -8.44 -2.39
N TYR A 155 -11.94 -9.62 -3.02
CA TYR A 155 -13.09 -9.93 -3.87
C TYR A 155 -14.42 -10.07 -3.13
N VAL A 156 -14.38 -10.44 -1.84
CA VAL A 156 -15.58 -10.47 -0.99
C VAL A 156 -16.12 -9.06 -0.72
N THR A 157 -15.24 -8.05 -0.66
CA THR A 157 -15.60 -6.68 -0.22
C THR A 157 -15.58 -5.63 -1.32
N ALA A 158 -14.99 -5.93 -2.47
CA ALA A 158 -14.86 -4.99 -3.58
C ALA A 158 -16.17 -4.84 -4.38
N SER A 159 -16.45 -3.61 -4.84
CA SER A 159 -17.51 -3.40 -5.81
C SER A 159 -17.19 -4.07 -7.15
N SER A 160 -18.21 -4.41 -7.93
CA SER A 160 -18.06 -5.05 -9.25
C SER A 160 -17.11 -4.29 -10.18
N THR A 161 -17.17 -2.95 -10.17
CA THR A 161 -16.30 -2.08 -10.99
C THR A 161 -14.82 -2.25 -10.63
N PHE A 162 -14.47 -2.22 -9.34
CA PHE A 162 -13.08 -2.36 -8.90
C PHE A 162 -12.60 -3.82 -8.98
N ALA A 163 -13.48 -4.78 -8.67
CA ALA A 163 -13.19 -6.21 -8.86
C ALA A 163 -12.85 -6.52 -10.32
N GLN A 164 -13.60 -5.97 -11.29
CA GLN A 164 -13.32 -6.14 -12.72
C GLN A 164 -11.95 -5.57 -13.12
N ARG A 165 -11.54 -4.43 -12.55
CA ARG A 165 -10.23 -3.83 -12.82
C ARG A 165 -9.10 -4.75 -12.37
N VAL A 166 -9.20 -5.33 -11.17
CA VAL A 166 -8.19 -6.28 -10.66
C VAL A 166 -8.22 -7.58 -11.45
N ARG A 167 -9.39 -8.13 -11.80
CA ARG A 167 -9.49 -9.33 -12.67
C ARG A 167 -8.77 -9.14 -14.00
N ARG A 168 -8.86 -7.95 -14.62
CA ARG A 168 -8.11 -7.64 -15.87
C ARG A 168 -6.60 -7.58 -15.66
N ILE A 169 -6.14 -7.22 -14.45
CA ILE A 169 -4.72 -7.29 -14.10
C ILE A 169 -4.29 -8.74 -13.94
N LEU A 170 -5.04 -9.56 -13.21
CA LEU A 170 -4.72 -10.97 -13.01
C LEU A 170 -4.83 -11.80 -14.30
N ALA A 171 -5.67 -11.38 -15.25
CA ALA A 171 -5.77 -12.02 -16.57
C ALA A 171 -4.68 -11.59 -17.56
N SER A 172 -3.82 -10.64 -17.20
CA SER A 172 -2.82 -10.09 -18.12
C SER A 172 -1.61 -10.99 -18.32
N PRO A 173 -0.89 -10.86 -19.47
CA PRO A 173 0.33 -11.63 -19.72
C PRO A 173 1.38 -11.46 -18.62
N GLU A 174 1.53 -10.25 -18.09
CA GLU A 174 2.52 -9.97 -17.03
C GLU A 174 2.20 -10.74 -15.76
N TYR A 175 0.94 -10.73 -15.30
CA TYR A 175 0.57 -11.47 -14.10
C TYR A 175 0.63 -12.98 -14.33
N ARG A 176 0.20 -13.50 -15.49
CA ARG A 176 0.30 -14.93 -15.80
C ARG A 176 1.73 -15.44 -15.77
N TYR A 177 2.68 -14.65 -16.27
CA TYR A 177 4.10 -14.98 -16.13
C TYR A 177 4.52 -15.02 -14.66
N VAL A 178 4.18 -13.98 -13.88
CA VAL A 178 4.53 -13.90 -12.46
C VAL A 178 3.97 -15.08 -11.67
N ASP A 179 2.69 -15.38 -11.86
CA ASP A 179 1.98 -16.47 -11.20
C ASP A 179 2.59 -17.83 -11.56
N GLY A 180 2.88 -18.06 -12.85
CA GLY A 180 3.51 -19.31 -13.30
C GLY A 180 4.93 -19.51 -12.75
N VAL A 181 5.72 -18.45 -12.56
CA VAL A 181 7.04 -18.54 -11.89
C VAL A 181 6.87 -18.94 -10.42
N ILE A 182 5.93 -18.29 -9.72
CA ILE A 182 5.66 -18.58 -8.30
C ILE A 182 5.15 -20.01 -8.14
N GLU A 183 4.24 -20.46 -9.00
CA GLU A 183 3.67 -21.81 -8.99
C GLU A 183 4.77 -22.88 -9.14
N ARG A 184 5.70 -22.72 -10.09
CA ARG A 184 6.85 -23.63 -10.24
C ARG A 184 7.72 -23.71 -8.98
N ILE A 185 7.87 -22.60 -8.25
CA ILE A 185 8.63 -22.55 -6.99
C ILE A 185 7.85 -23.25 -5.86
N VAL A 186 6.53 -23.04 -5.77
CA VAL A 186 5.66 -23.67 -4.77
C VAL A 186 5.59 -25.18 -4.96
N LEU A 187 5.50 -25.65 -6.21
CA LEU A 187 5.39 -27.07 -6.55
C LEU A 187 6.72 -27.86 -6.42
N LEU A 188 7.71 -27.30 -5.70
CA LEU A 188 8.97 -27.96 -5.31
C LEU A 188 9.77 -28.57 -6.47
N THR A 189 9.72 -28.00 -7.67
CA THR A 189 10.65 -28.41 -8.72
C THR A 189 12.02 -27.79 -8.44
N PHE A 190 12.85 -28.52 -7.70
CA PHE A 190 14.28 -28.26 -7.75
C PHE A 190 14.85 -28.85 -9.04
N PRO A 191 15.73 -28.12 -9.75
CA PRO A 191 16.26 -26.80 -9.40
C PRO A 191 15.25 -25.66 -9.63
N VAL A 192 15.35 -24.60 -8.81
CA VAL A 192 14.58 -23.34 -8.96
C VAL A 192 14.62 -22.90 -10.43
N PRO A 193 13.49 -22.47 -11.02
CA PRO A 193 13.44 -22.02 -12.42
C PRO A 193 14.54 -21.01 -12.73
N LYS A 194 15.16 -21.16 -13.90
CA LYS A 194 16.14 -20.19 -14.40
C LYS A 194 15.38 -18.99 -14.95
N GLU A 195 15.28 -17.94 -14.15
CA GLU A 195 14.70 -16.66 -14.56
C GLU A 195 15.78 -15.59 -14.69
N ASP A 196 15.58 -14.64 -15.60
CA ASP A 196 16.39 -13.42 -15.66
C ASP A 196 15.94 -12.46 -14.54
N PRO A 197 16.84 -12.06 -13.61
CA PRO A 197 16.46 -11.19 -12.49
C PRO A 197 15.88 -9.84 -12.95
N GLY A 198 16.44 -9.25 -14.02
CA GLY A 198 15.99 -7.96 -14.55
C GLY A 198 14.57 -8.03 -15.10
N TYR A 199 14.31 -8.99 -15.98
CA TYR A 199 13.00 -9.24 -16.56
C TYR A 199 11.95 -9.60 -15.51
N TRP A 200 12.30 -10.44 -14.53
CA TRP A 200 11.45 -10.73 -13.37
C TRP A 200 11.08 -9.45 -12.61
N PHE A 201 12.09 -8.65 -12.25
CA PHE A 201 11.90 -7.42 -11.50
C PHE A 201 10.98 -6.44 -12.26
N GLU A 202 11.24 -6.21 -13.54
CA GLU A 202 10.44 -5.32 -14.38
C GLU A 202 9.00 -5.81 -14.54
N THR A 203 8.82 -7.11 -14.79
CA THR A 203 7.48 -7.67 -15.02
C THR A 203 6.61 -7.60 -13.77
N VAL A 204 7.15 -7.94 -12.60
CA VAL A 204 6.39 -7.78 -11.33
C VAL A 204 6.15 -6.29 -11.03
N THR A 205 7.09 -5.40 -11.38
CA THR A 205 6.89 -3.94 -11.21
C THR A 205 5.70 -3.44 -12.02
N LYS A 206 5.54 -3.86 -13.28
CA LYS A 206 4.37 -3.52 -14.11
C LYS A 206 3.06 -3.96 -13.46
N VAL A 207 3.03 -5.14 -12.84
CA VAL A 207 1.85 -5.62 -12.09
C VAL A 207 1.57 -4.74 -10.88
N ILE A 208 2.60 -4.44 -10.08
CA ILE A 208 2.51 -3.57 -8.90
C ILE A 208 1.97 -2.18 -9.28
N ASP A 209 2.46 -1.59 -10.37
CA ASP A 209 2.04 -0.25 -10.83
C ASP A 209 0.56 -0.24 -11.24
N ARG A 210 0.09 -1.31 -11.89
CA ARG A 210 -1.32 -1.46 -12.26
C ARG A 210 -2.20 -1.63 -11.03
N ILE A 211 -1.77 -2.40 -10.02
CA ILE A 211 -2.47 -2.50 -8.74
C ILE A 211 -2.49 -1.15 -8.01
N SER A 212 -1.36 -0.42 -8.01
CA SER A 212 -1.26 0.91 -7.41
C SER A 212 -2.20 1.92 -8.07
N THR A 213 -2.46 1.77 -9.38
CA THR A 213 -3.44 2.60 -10.10
C THR A 213 -4.87 2.34 -9.60
N VAL A 214 -5.21 1.08 -9.29
CA VAL A 214 -6.50 0.73 -8.70
C VAL A 214 -6.64 1.28 -7.28
N GLU A 215 -5.59 1.17 -6.45
CA GLU A 215 -5.55 1.79 -5.11
C GLU A 215 -5.77 3.31 -5.18
N LYS A 216 -5.13 4.00 -6.13
CA LYS A 216 -5.32 5.44 -6.34
C LYS A 216 -6.79 5.76 -6.65
N GLY A 217 -7.43 4.95 -7.50
CA GLY A 217 -8.86 5.05 -7.78
C GLY A 217 -9.73 4.91 -6.54
N TYR A 218 -9.43 3.97 -5.64
CA TYR A 218 -10.11 3.85 -4.34
C TYR A 218 -9.96 5.12 -3.50
N LEU A 219 -8.73 5.64 -3.40
CA LEU A 219 -8.47 6.85 -2.62
C LEU A 219 -9.17 8.09 -3.20
N ASP A 220 -9.28 8.18 -4.53
CA ASP A 220 -9.99 9.26 -5.22
C ASP A 220 -11.49 9.18 -4.96
N THR A 221 -12.11 8.01 -5.11
CA THR A 221 -13.53 7.80 -4.79
C THR A 221 -13.84 8.03 -3.31
N LEU A 222 -12.98 7.52 -2.43
CA LEU A 222 -13.11 7.72 -0.98
C LEU A 222 -13.06 9.22 -0.62
N ASN A 223 -12.12 9.96 -1.21
CA ASN A 223 -12.00 11.39 -0.96
C ASN A 223 -13.23 12.15 -1.49
N ALA A 224 -13.73 11.81 -2.69
CA ALA A 224 -14.94 12.40 -3.24
C ALA A 224 -16.16 12.12 -2.35
N TYR A 225 -16.33 10.89 -1.89
CA TYR A 225 -17.41 10.50 -0.96
C TYR A 225 -17.34 11.31 0.34
N ALA A 226 -16.15 11.37 0.97
CA ALA A 226 -15.95 12.11 2.21
C ALA A 226 -16.26 13.61 2.04
N GLN A 227 -15.78 14.24 0.96
CA GLN A 227 -16.05 15.66 0.70
C GLN A 227 -17.53 15.93 0.45
N HIS A 228 -18.19 15.10 -0.37
CA HIS A 228 -19.61 15.23 -0.61
C HIS A 228 -20.43 15.10 0.68
N LYS A 229 -20.07 14.15 1.56
CA LYS A 229 -20.71 13.96 2.86
C LYS A 229 -20.51 15.17 3.77
N ILE A 230 -19.29 15.70 3.87
CA ILE A 230 -18.99 16.91 4.65
C ILE A 230 -19.83 18.10 4.18
N VAL A 231 -19.90 18.34 2.87
CA VAL A 231 -20.68 19.45 2.31
C VAL A 231 -22.17 19.27 2.61
N ARG A 232 -22.72 18.07 2.37
CA ARG A 232 -24.14 17.77 2.66
C ARG A 232 -24.47 17.99 4.13
N THR A 233 -23.64 17.51 5.05
CA THR A 233 -23.83 17.69 6.49
C THR A 233 -23.77 19.17 6.89
N LYS A 234 -22.85 19.96 6.32
CA LYS A 234 -22.80 21.41 6.57
C LYS A 234 -24.07 22.12 6.12
N VAL A 235 -24.57 21.80 4.92
CA VAL A 235 -25.84 22.37 4.41
C VAL A 235 -27.01 21.97 5.31
N GLN A 236 -27.08 20.71 5.73
CA GLN A 236 -28.14 20.23 6.62
C GLN A 236 -28.12 20.94 7.97
N ILE A 237 -26.95 21.11 8.59
CA ILE A 237 -26.81 21.86 9.85
C ILE A 237 -27.26 23.31 9.66
N PHE A 238 -26.85 23.96 8.57
CA PHE A 238 -27.26 25.33 8.28
C PHE A 238 -28.78 25.46 8.13
N LEU A 239 -29.43 24.55 7.41
CA LEU A 239 -30.88 24.51 7.27
C LEU A 239 -31.59 24.24 8.61
N GLN A 240 -31.03 23.36 9.46
CA GLN A 240 -31.56 23.08 10.79
C GLN A 240 -31.46 24.31 11.72
N LEU A 241 -30.34 25.04 11.67
CA LEU A 241 -30.17 26.28 12.43
C LEU A 241 -31.14 27.37 11.96
N LEU A 242 -31.35 27.50 10.64
CA LEU A 242 -32.36 28.41 10.06
C LEU A 242 -33.77 28.04 10.50
N ALA A 243 -34.13 26.76 10.47
CA ALA A 243 -35.44 26.29 10.92
C ALA A 243 -35.66 26.57 12.41
N LEU A 244 -34.65 26.32 13.25
CA LEU A 244 -34.69 26.60 14.68
C LEU A 244 -34.84 28.11 14.96
N LEU A 245 -34.11 28.96 14.22
CA LEU A 245 -34.24 30.41 14.32
C LEU A 245 -35.66 30.88 13.91
N ALA A 246 -36.20 30.35 12.81
CA ALA A 246 -37.56 30.67 12.37
C ALA A 246 -38.61 30.27 13.43
N LEU A 247 -38.41 29.12 14.09
CA LEU A 247 -39.28 28.64 15.16
C LEU A 247 -39.22 29.54 16.40
N ILE A 248 -38.02 30.02 16.76
CA ILE A 248 -37.85 31.02 17.84
C ILE A 248 -38.57 32.33 17.49
N ILE A 249 -38.40 32.84 16.27
CA ILE A 249 -39.07 34.07 15.81
C ILE A 249 -40.59 33.91 15.86
N LEU A 250 -41.11 32.77 15.40
CA LEU A 250 -42.55 32.47 15.44
C LEU A 250 -43.08 32.41 16.87
N MET A 251 -42.36 31.76 17.80
CA MET A 251 -42.75 31.70 19.21
C MET A 251 -42.79 33.10 19.85
N VAL A 252 -41.79 33.94 19.57
CA VAL A 252 -41.76 35.33 20.07
C VAL A 252 -42.91 36.15 19.49
N TRP A 253 -43.23 35.97 18.21
CA TRP A 253 -44.34 36.65 17.56
C TRP A 253 -45.70 36.25 18.17
N LEU A 254 -45.96 34.94 18.31
CA LEU A 254 -47.18 34.42 18.93
C LEU A 254 -47.35 34.90 20.39
N GLY A 255 -46.25 34.93 21.16
CA GLY A 255 -46.26 35.41 22.54
C GLY A 255 -46.58 36.90 22.67
N LYS A 256 -46.30 37.72 21.64
CA LYS A 256 -46.69 39.13 21.61
C LYS A 256 -48.15 39.32 21.19
N THR A 257 -48.69 38.48 20.31
CA THR A 257 -50.07 38.60 19.82
C THR A 257 -51.12 38.06 20.78
N LEU A 258 -50.73 37.15 21.69
CA LEU A 258 -51.62 36.53 22.68
C LEU A 258 -51.66 37.28 24.04
N ARG A 259 -50.93 38.39 24.17
CA ARG A 259 -50.98 39.32 25.31
C ARG A 259 -51.79 40.56 24.93
#